data_AF-A0AAD2G7D8-F1
#
_entry.id   AF-A0AAD2G7D8-F1
#
_cell.length_a   1.000
_cell.length_b   1.000
_cell.length_c   1.000
_cell.angle_alpha   90.00
_cell.angle_beta   90.00
_cell.angle_gamma   90.00
#
_symmetry.space_group_name_H-M   'P 1'
#
loop_
_entity.id
_entity.type
_entity.pdbx_description
1 polymer ?
#
loop_
_entity_poly.entity_id
_entity_poly.type
_entity_poly.pdbx_seq_one_letter_code
_entity_poly.pdbx_strand_id
1 'polypeptide(L)'
;MRTISTPMDEAGHRVWDSLPYFESANKDYEEYALALIEDEMKLVKPPILPDITPIRFRSAGMKKECEILIVGSKFEQRKQLPHQKHQGEPRTEKASISGVQDAKCKYETERIRSQLLEVEKNEAAESWKSFNESLSLHQMELSRVVKKQFEAVEEINYERQKAQQQQLGPQIETLSTEYQRTLYRRNQFKHSIGSRDGNEMHS
;
A
#
# COMPACT_ATOMS: atom_id res chain seq x y z
N MET A 1 -38.38 14.89 3.07
CA MET A 1 -36.91 14.80 3.25
C MET A 1 -36.34 16.20 3.20
N ARG A 2 -35.79 16.72 4.30
CA ARG A 2 -35.09 18.02 4.30
C ARG A 2 -33.68 17.78 3.79
N THR A 3 -33.34 18.29 2.62
CA THR A 3 -31.99 18.23 2.07
C THR A 3 -31.10 19.20 2.86
N ILE A 4 -30.11 18.68 3.56
CA ILE A 4 -29.05 19.50 4.16
C ILE A 4 -28.23 20.06 2.99
N SER A 5 -28.28 21.38 2.80
CA SER A 5 -27.52 22.07 1.76
C SER A 5 -26.05 22.14 2.19
N THR A 6 -25.25 21.15 1.77
CA THR A 6 -23.78 21.20 1.93
C THR A 6 -23.21 22.37 1.10
N PRO A 7 -22.27 23.14 1.64
CA PRO A 7 -21.57 24.16 0.88
C PRO A 7 -20.82 23.53 -0.30
N MET A 8 -20.91 24.18 -1.46
CA MET A 8 -20.16 23.79 -2.66
C MET A 8 -19.01 24.77 -2.88
N ASP A 9 -17.88 24.28 -3.38
CA ASP A 9 -16.79 25.13 -3.82
C ASP A 9 -17.18 25.90 -5.11
N GLU A 10 -16.33 26.82 -5.55
CA GLU A 10 -16.54 27.59 -6.79
C GLU A 10 -16.61 26.69 -8.04
N ALA A 11 -16.18 25.43 -7.94
CA ALA A 11 -16.22 24.42 -9.00
C ALA A 11 -17.43 23.47 -8.90
N GLY A 12 -18.32 23.66 -7.91
CA GLY A 12 -19.52 22.83 -7.71
C GLY A 12 -19.29 21.50 -6.97
N HIS A 13 -18.11 21.27 -6.40
CA HIS A 13 -17.84 20.10 -5.56
C HIS A 13 -18.33 20.33 -4.13
N ARG A 14 -18.83 19.26 -3.49
CA ARG A 14 -19.15 19.30 -2.06
C ARG A 14 -17.86 19.44 -1.28
N VAL A 15 -17.78 20.46 -0.44
CA VAL A 15 -16.67 20.64 0.49
C VAL A 15 -16.93 19.75 1.70
N TRP A 16 -16.01 18.81 1.93
CA TRP A 16 -15.98 17.98 3.14
C TRP A 16 -14.92 18.55 4.06
N ASP A 17 -15.35 19.09 5.20
CA ASP A 17 -14.43 19.67 6.19
C ASP A 17 -14.29 18.73 7.38
N SER A 18 -13.05 18.42 7.74
CA SER A 18 -12.69 17.62 8.92
C SER A 18 -11.35 18.13 9.44
N LEU A 19 -11.25 18.32 10.76
CA LEU A 19 -10.12 19.00 11.40
C LEU A 19 -9.32 18.06 12.33
N PRO A 20 -8.59 17.07 11.79
CA PRO A 20 -7.90 16.04 12.58
C PRO A 20 -6.83 16.58 13.55
N TYR A 21 -6.26 17.76 13.29
CA TYR A 21 -5.27 18.35 14.21
C TYR A 21 -5.90 19.20 15.32
N PHE A 22 -7.17 19.57 15.19
CA PHE A 22 -7.89 20.37 16.18
C PHE A 22 -8.84 19.50 17.02
N GLU A 23 -9.53 18.55 16.40
CA GLU A 23 -10.41 17.61 17.08
C GLU A 23 -9.58 16.49 17.73
N SER A 24 -9.67 16.35 19.05
CA SER A 24 -9.09 15.20 19.73
C SER A 24 -9.85 13.93 19.36
N ALA A 25 -9.16 12.95 18.76
CA ALA A 25 -9.74 11.66 18.42
C ALA A 25 -10.15 10.91 19.70
N ASN A 26 -11.46 10.80 19.94
CA ASN A 26 -12.00 9.93 20.98
C ASN A 26 -12.32 8.56 20.36
N LYS A 27 -11.74 7.50 20.92
CA LYS A 27 -11.94 6.12 20.44
C LYS A 27 -13.42 5.72 20.45
N ASP A 28 -14.18 6.19 21.44
CA ASP A 28 -15.61 5.89 21.55
C ASP A 28 -16.42 6.49 20.38
N TYR A 29 -16.00 7.64 19.84
CA TYR A 29 -16.63 8.23 18.65
C TYR A 29 -16.29 7.46 17.38
N GLU A 30 -15.08 6.89 17.28
CA GLU A 30 -14.66 6.09 16.13
C GLU A 30 -15.48 4.80 16.04
N GLU A 31 -15.62 4.07 17.14
CA GLU A 31 -16.43 2.84 17.18
C GLU A 31 -17.90 3.12 16.84
N TYR A 32 -18.46 4.21 17.39
CA TYR A 32 -19.83 4.61 17.08
C TYR A 32 -20.01 5.01 15.61
N ALA A 33 -19.06 5.78 15.04
CA ALA A 33 -19.10 6.17 13.64
C ALA A 33 -19.00 4.94 12.72
N LEU A 34 -18.15 3.96 13.05
CA LEU A 34 -18.04 2.71 12.30
C LEU A 34 -19.35 1.91 12.32
N ALA A 35 -20.01 1.79 13.48
CA ALA A 35 -21.30 1.12 13.58
C ALA A 35 -22.37 1.77 12.69
N LEU A 36 -22.42 3.10 12.64
CA LEU A 36 -23.33 3.83 11.74
C LEU A 36 -22.99 3.61 10.27
N ILE A 37 -21.71 3.61 9.91
CA ILE A 37 -21.25 3.32 8.55
C ILE A 37 -21.66 1.90 8.14
N GLU A 38 -21.49 0.92 9.02
CA GLU A 38 -21.90 -0.46 8.78
C GLU A 38 -23.42 -0.59 8.55
N ASP A 39 -24.22 0.12 9.34
CA ASP A 39 -25.67 0.12 9.18
C ASP A 39 -26.11 0.75 7.85
N GLU A 40 -25.47 1.83 7.43
CA GLU A 40 -25.70 2.43 6.10
C GLU A 40 -25.21 1.51 4.96
N MET A 41 -24.07 0.83 5.14
CA MET A 41 -23.56 -0.14 4.17
C MET A 41 -24.48 -1.35 3.99
N LYS A 42 -25.26 -1.74 5.00
CA LYS A 42 -26.29 -2.79 4.85
C LYS A 42 -27.43 -2.34 3.93
N LEU A 43 -27.71 -1.05 3.86
CA LEU A 43 -28.76 -0.47 3.03
C LEU A 43 -28.29 -0.22 1.58
N VAL A 44 -27.02 0.12 1.40
CA VAL A 44 -26.42 0.41 0.10
C VAL A 44 -25.88 -0.87 -0.53
N LYS A 45 -26.38 -1.23 -1.73
CA LYS A 45 -25.78 -2.35 -2.49
C LYS A 45 -24.34 -2.01 -2.85
N PRO A 46 -23.37 -2.92 -2.61
CA PRO A 46 -21.99 -2.67 -2.95
C PRO A 46 -21.88 -2.38 -4.45
N PRO A 47 -21.06 -1.38 -4.85
CA PRO A 47 -20.82 -1.13 -6.26
C PRO A 47 -20.25 -2.39 -6.91
N ILE A 48 -20.75 -2.71 -8.10
CA ILE A 48 -20.19 -3.80 -8.91
C ILE A 48 -18.80 -3.33 -9.36
N LEU A 49 -17.77 -3.77 -8.65
CA LEU A 49 -16.40 -3.53 -9.08
C LEU A 49 -16.18 -4.26 -10.41
N PRO A 50 -15.54 -3.63 -11.39
CA PRO A 50 -15.12 -4.35 -12.59
C PRO A 50 -14.24 -5.51 -12.14
N ASP A 51 -14.63 -6.72 -12.58
CA ASP A 51 -13.91 -7.95 -12.28
C ASP A 51 -12.41 -7.72 -12.56
N ILE A 52 -11.57 -8.03 -11.57
CA ILE A 52 -10.12 -7.80 -11.64
C ILE A 52 -9.67 -8.37 -12.98
N THR A 53 -9.08 -7.53 -13.84
CA THR A 53 -8.68 -7.99 -15.17
C THR A 53 -7.80 -9.21 -15.01
N PRO A 54 -8.19 -10.38 -15.56
CA PRO A 54 -7.43 -11.60 -15.37
C PRO A 54 -6.00 -11.36 -15.84
N ILE A 55 -5.02 -11.82 -15.05
CA ILE A 55 -3.60 -11.65 -15.36
C ILE A 55 -3.36 -12.20 -16.77
N ARG A 56 -3.08 -11.29 -17.71
CA ARG A 56 -2.88 -11.65 -19.10
C ARG A 56 -1.44 -12.11 -19.30
N PHE A 57 -1.25 -13.42 -19.31
CA PHE A 57 0.06 -14.00 -19.60
C PHE A 57 0.42 -13.81 -21.08
N ARG A 58 1.63 -13.30 -21.35
CA ARG A 58 2.14 -13.10 -22.72
C ARG A 58 2.32 -14.41 -23.48
N SER A 59 2.61 -15.50 -22.78
CA SER A 59 2.81 -16.82 -23.35
C SER A 59 2.25 -17.91 -22.43
N ALA A 60 1.94 -19.07 -23.00
CA ALA A 60 1.54 -20.25 -22.22
C ALA A 60 2.64 -20.73 -21.27
N GLY A 61 3.92 -20.48 -21.58
CA GLY A 61 5.07 -20.80 -20.72
C GLY A 61 5.09 -19.94 -19.45
N MET A 62 4.88 -18.64 -19.59
CA MET A 62 4.85 -17.71 -18.45
C MET A 62 3.70 -18.01 -17.48
N LYS A 63 2.56 -18.49 -18.01
CA LYS A 63 1.44 -18.97 -17.19
C LYS A 63 1.86 -20.18 -16.35
N LYS A 64 2.50 -21.18 -16.98
CA LYS A 64 3.00 -22.37 -16.28
C LYS A 64 4.04 -22.03 -15.22
N GLU A 65 4.98 -21.13 -15.51
CA GLU A 65 5.98 -20.68 -14.54
C GLU A 65 5.35 -19.97 -13.34
N CYS A 66 4.35 -19.12 -13.59
CA CYS A 66 3.62 -18.44 -12.52
C CYS A 66 2.83 -19.43 -11.67
N GLU A 67 2.18 -20.43 -12.28
CA GLU A 67 1.50 -21.52 -11.57
C GLU A 67 2.50 -22.34 -10.72
N ILE A 68 3.69 -22.64 -11.24
CA ILE A 68 4.76 -23.33 -10.52
C ILE A 68 5.22 -22.53 -9.29
N LEU A 69 5.37 -21.21 -9.43
CA LEU A 69 5.76 -20.31 -8.34
C LEU A 69 4.65 -20.15 -7.28
N ILE A 70 3.39 -20.03 -7.71
CA ILE A 70 2.23 -19.89 -6.81
C ILE A 70 1.98 -21.17 -6.01
N VAL A 71 2.14 -22.35 -6.63
CA VAL A 71 1.94 -23.66 -6.00
C VAL A 71 3.11 -24.03 -5.05
N GLY A 72 4.14 -23.18 -4.96
CA GLY A 72 5.24 -23.39 -4.01
C GLY A 72 6.06 -24.61 -4.39
N SER A 73 6.52 -24.69 -5.65
CA SER A 73 7.46 -25.72 -6.04
C SER A 73 8.71 -25.61 -5.18
N LYS A 74 8.86 -26.54 -4.23
CA LYS A 74 10.15 -26.91 -3.66
C LYS A 74 11.09 -27.03 -4.84
N PHE A 75 12.09 -26.15 -4.93
CA PHE A 75 13.16 -26.26 -5.93
C PHE A 75 13.57 -27.73 -5.97
N GLU A 76 13.29 -28.43 -7.08
CA GLU A 76 13.84 -29.77 -7.23
C GLU A 76 15.34 -29.59 -7.16
N GLN A 77 15.95 -30.08 -6.08
CA GLN A 77 17.38 -30.04 -5.91
C GLN A 77 17.98 -30.67 -7.17
N ARG A 78 18.77 -29.85 -7.88
CA ARG A 78 19.56 -30.27 -9.04
C ARG A 78 20.17 -31.61 -8.67
N LYS A 79 19.69 -32.71 -9.27
CA LYS A 79 20.14 -34.07 -8.93
C LYS A 79 21.66 -34.04 -9.00
N GLN A 80 22.31 -34.17 -7.84
CA GLN A 80 23.76 -34.30 -7.82
C GLN A 80 24.06 -35.50 -8.71
N LEU A 81 24.95 -35.31 -9.69
CA LEU A 81 25.42 -36.39 -10.55
C LEU A 81 25.82 -37.55 -9.63
N PRO A 82 25.25 -38.75 -9.80
CA PRO A 82 25.58 -39.86 -8.94
C PRO A 82 27.09 -40.05 -8.96
N HIS A 83 27.71 -40.09 -7.77
CA HIS A 83 29.08 -40.55 -7.62
C HIS A 83 29.17 -41.88 -8.36
N GLN A 84 29.90 -41.92 -9.48
CA GLN A 84 30.12 -43.14 -10.22
C GLN A 84 30.96 -44.07 -9.36
N LYS A 85 30.31 -44.94 -8.59
CA LYS A 85 30.92 -46.21 -8.20
C LYS A 85 31.30 -46.90 -9.50
N HIS A 86 32.57 -47.29 -9.64
CA HIS A 86 33.11 -48.00 -10.79
C HIS A 86 32.14 -49.07 -11.29
N GLN A 87 31.35 -48.74 -12.32
CA GLN A 87 30.54 -49.72 -13.02
C GLN A 87 31.51 -50.49 -13.92
N GLY A 88 31.53 -51.81 -13.74
CA GLY A 88 32.39 -52.71 -14.51
C GLY A 88 32.17 -52.59 -16.02
N GLU A 89 33.07 -53.22 -16.77
CA GLU A 89 33.13 -53.16 -18.23
C GLU A 89 31.75 -53.33 -18.90
N PRO A 90 31.41 -52.49 -19.88
CA PRO A 90 30.13 -52.57 -20.59
C PRO A 90 30.03 -53.91 -21.34
N ARG A 91 29.21 -54.83 -20.84
CA ARG A 91 29.04 -56.19 -21.40
C ARG A 91 28.26 -56.25 -22.71
N THR A 92 27.72 -55.12 -23.21
CA THR A 92 26.90 -55.05 -24.43
C THR A 92 27.25 -53.85 -25.29
N GLU A 93 27.28 -54.02 -26.62
CA GLU A 93 27.64 -52.98 -27.60
C GLU A 93 26.79 -51.70 -27.46
N LYS A 94 25.47 -51.82 -27.23
CA LYS A 94 24.58 -50.66 -27.00
C LYS A 94 24.93 -49.87 -25.73
N ALA A 95 25.34 -50.56 -24.66
CA ALA A 95 25.78 -49.92 -23.43
C ALA A 95 27.15 -49.24 -23.59
N SER A 96 28.02 -49.79 -24.46
CA SER A 96 29.29 -49.16 -24.84
C SER A 96 29.06 -47.85 -25.60
N ILE A 97 28.18 -47.85 -26.60
CA ILE A 97 27.84 -46.64 -27.38
C ILE A 97 27.24 -45.54 -26.48
N SER A 98 26.29 -45.90 -25.61
CA SER A 98 25.72 -44.96 -24.64
C SER A 98 26.78 -44.43 -23.66
N GLY A 99 27.67 -45.29 -23.18
CA GLY A 99 28.76 -44.89 -22.27
C GLY A 99 29.76 -43.94 -22.92
N VAL A 100 30.08 -44.14 -24.21
CA VAL A 100 30.94 -43.23 -24.98
C VAL A 100 30.27 -41.87 -25.19
N GLN A 101 28.96 -41.84 -25.47
CA GLN A 101 28.20 -40.60 -25.60
C GLN A 101 28.16 -39.84 -24.27
N ASP A 102 27.88 -40.52 -23.16
CA ASP A 102 27.88 -39.92 -21.82
C ASP A 102 29.27 -39.38 -21.44
N ALA A 103 30.34 -40.14 -21.73
CA ALA A 103 31.71 -39.70 -21.49
C ALA A 103 32.06 -38.46 -22.33
N LYS A 104 31.64 -38.42 -23.60
CA LYS A 104 31.79 -37.25 -24.47
C LYS A 104 31.03 -36.05 -23.93
N CYS A 105 29.78 -36.22 -23.50
CA CYS A 105 28.97 -35.16 -22.91
C CYS A 105 29.63 -34.60 -21.63
N LYS A 106 30.16 -35.46 -20.76
CA LYS A 106 30.90 -35.04 -19.56
C LYS A 106 32.16 -34.26 -19.91
N TYR A 107 32.95 -34.77 -20.87
CA TYR A 107 34.16 -34.09 -21.32
C TYR A 107 33.87 -32.70 -21.89
N GLU A 108 32.88 -32.58 -22.78
CA GLU A 108 32.50 -31.29 -23.36
C GLU A 108 31.95 -30.33 -22.29
N THR A 109 31.19 -30.84 -21.32
CA THR A 109 30.70 -30.02 -20.19
C THR A 109 31.85 -29.46 -19.37
N GLU A 110 32.83 -30.30 -18.99
CA GLU A 110 34.00 -29.85 -18.23
C GLU A 110 34.90 -28.94 -19.05
N ARG A 111 35.02 -29.16 -20.37
CA ARG A 111 35.74 -28.25 -21.27
C ARG A 111 35.12 -26.86 -21.29
N ILE A 112 33.81 -26.78 -21.51
CA ILE A 112 33.06 -25.51 -21.50
C ILE A 112 33.18 -24.84 -20.13
N ARG A 113 33.06 -25.60 -19.04
CA ARG A 113 33.24 -25.10 -17.68
C ARG A 113 34.63 -24.51 -17.46
N SER A 114 35.68 -25.18 -17.93
CA SER A 114 37.06 -24.68 -17.82
C SER A 114 37.24 -23.35 -18.57
N GLN A 115 36.71 -23.26 -19.80
CA GLN A 115 36.74 -22.04 -20.60
C GLN A 115 35.99 -20.89 -19.90
N LEU A 116 34.82 -21.17 -19.33
CA LEU A 116 34.03 -20.18 -18.60
C LEU A 116 34.78 -19.68 -17.34
N LEU A 117 35.39 -20.59 -16.59
CA LEU A 117 36.18 -20.23 -15.41
C LEU A 117 37.43 -19.40 -15.77
N GLU A 118 38.06 -19.65 -16.92
CA GLU A 118 39.19 -18.85 -17.38
C GLU A 118 38.78 -17.40 -17.71
N VAL A 119 37.62 -17.21 -18.34
CA VAL A 119 37.06 -15.88 -18.61
C VAL A 119 36.65 -15.20 -17.30
N GLU A 120 35.89 -15.90 -16.46
CA GLU A 120 35.41 -15.37 -15.18
C GLU A 120 36.55 -15.01 -14.21
N LYS A 121 37.65 -15.76 -14.19
CA LYS A 121 38.79 -15.48 -13.31
C LYS A 121 39.32 -14.06 -13.50
N ASN A 122 39.30 -13.55 -14.72
CA ASN A 122 39.86 -12.24 -15.05
C ASN A 122 38.83 -11.11 -14.89
N GLU A 123 37.55 -11.36 -15.17
CA GLU A 123 36.53 -10.29 -15.27
C GLU A 123 35.50 -10.30 -14.13
N ALA A 124 35.35 -11.41 -13.39
CA ALA A 124 34.28 -11.55 -12.41
C ALA A 124 34.44 -10.61 -11.21
N ALA A 125 35.67 -10.41 -10.72
CA ALA A 125 35.90 -9.53 -9.57
C ALA A 125 35.59 -8.06 -9.90
N GLU A 126 36.01 -7.60 -11.08
CA GLU A 126 35.75 -6.23 -11.55
C GLU A 126 34.28 -6.03 -11.88
N SER A 127 33.65 -7.00 -12.55
CA SER A 127 32.22 -6.97 -12.87
C SER A 127 31.37 -6.94 -11.59
N TRP A 128 31.71 -7.76 -10.59
CA TRP A 128 31.03 -7.77 -9.30
C TRP A 128 31.18 -6.44 -8.55
N LYS A 129 32.39 -5.85 -8.59
CA LYS A 129 32.64 -4.53 -8.00
C LYS A 129 31.79 -3.46 -8.70
N SER A 130 31.80 -3.42 -10.03
CA SER A 130 31.01 -2.47 -10.82
C SER A 130 29.51 -2.62 -10.57
N PHE A 131 29.02 -3.85 -10.46
CA PHE A 131 27.63 -4.13 -10.10
C PHE A 131 27.28 -3.58 -8.70
N ASN A 132 28.13 -3.80 -7.69
CA ASN A 132 27.90 -3.28 -6.35
C ASN A 132 27.95 -1.75 -6.28
N GLU A 133 28.84 -1.11 -7.05
CA GLU A 133 28.90 0.34 -7.19
C GLU A 133 27.60 0.88 -7.82
N SER A 134 27.13 0.25 -8.90
CA SER A 134 25.86 0.58 -9.54
C SER A 134 24.68 0.42 -8.57
N LEU A 135 24.64 -0.68 -7.80
CA LEU A 135 23.60 -0.93 -6.81
C LEU A 135 23.60 0.14 -5.71
N SER A 136 24.78 0.55 -5.25
CA SER A 136 24.94 1.62 -4.25
C SER A 136 24.44 2.97 -4.77
N LEU A 137 24.68 3.28 -6.05
CA LEU A 137 24.13 4.49 -6.68
C LEU A 137 22.61 4.47 -6.72
N HIS A 138 21.99 3.37 -7.15
CA HIS A 138 20.54 3.22 -7.17
C HIS A 138 19.92 3.34 -5.76
N GLN A 139 20.56 2.73 -4.76
CA GLN A 139 20.13 2.85 -3.37
C GLN A 139 20.16 4.31 -2.89
N MET A 140 21.22 5.04 -3.22
CA MET A 140 21.35 6.47 -2.87
C MET A 140 20.28 7.32 -3.56
N GLU A 141 19.99 7.06 -4.83
CA GLU A 141 18.94 7.76 -5.57
C GLU A 141 17.54 7.53 -4.98
N LEU A 142 17.20 6.27 -4.71
CA LEU A 142 15.93 5.92 -4.06
C LEU A 142 15.80 6.59 -2.68
N SER A 143 16.86 6.54 -1.88
CA SER A 143 16.89 7.18 -0.56
C SER A 143 16.68 8.69 -0.65
N ARG A 144 17.26 9.33 -1.67
CA ARG A 144 17.10 10.76 -1.95
C ARG A 144 15.66 11.10 -2.33
N VAL A 145 15.03 10.29 -3.18
CA VAL A 145 13.64 10.49 -3.60
C VAL A 145 12.69 10.32 -2.41
N VAL A 146 12.87 9.27 -1.60
CA VAL A 146 12.07 9.04 -0.39
C VAL A 146 12.22 10.21 0.59
N LYS A 147 13.45 10.70 0.80
CA LYS A 147 13.69 11.84 1.68
C LYS A 147 12.97 13.11 1.20
N LYS A 148 13.06 13.43 -0.09
CA LYS A 148 12.33 14.58 -0.67
C LYS A 148 10.82 14.45 -0.51
N GLN A 149 10.28 13.25 -0.72
CA GLN A 149 8.86 12.99 -0.55
C GLN A 149 8.44 13.16 0.91
N PHE A 150 9.26 12.70 1.84
CA PHE A 150 9.02 12.85 3.27
C PHE A 150 9.01 14.33 3.69
N GLU A 151 10.01 15.10 3.26
CA GLU A 151 10.08 16.56 3.51
C GLU A 151 8.84 17.28 2.97
N ALA A 152 8.39 16.94 1.75
CA ALA A 152 7.18 17.54 1.17
C ALA A 152 5.90 17.19 1.96
N VAL A 153 5.78 15.95 2.45
CA VAL A 153 4.66 15.53 3.29
C VAL A 153 4.68 16.24 4.64
N GLU A 154 5.86 16.40 5.25
CA GLU A 154 6.01 17.14 6.50
C GLU A 154 5.64 18.62 6.35
N GLU A 155 6.04 19.26 5.25
CA GLU A 155 5.67 20.65 4.94
C GLU A 155 4.15 20.80 4.81
N ILE A 156 3.50 19.94 4.02
CA ILE A 156 2.03 19.95 3.86
C ILE A 156 1.32 19.71 5.20
N ASN A 157 1.80 18.76 5.99
CA ASN A 157 1.22 18.46 7.30
C ASN A 157 1.41 19.62 8.27
N TYR A 158 2.57 20.28 8.26
CA TYR A 158 2.84 21.46 9.06
C TYR A 158 1.92 22.62 8.69
N GLU A 159 1.75 22.91 7.40
CA GLU A 159 0.84 23.94 6.92
C GLU A 159 -0.62 23.63 7.30
N ARG A 160 -1.05 22.37 7.11
CA ARG A 160 -2.39 21.91 7.50
C ARG A 160 -2.61 22.06 8.99
N GLN A 161 -1.67 21.60 9.81
CA GLN A 161 -1.74 21.72 11.26
C GLN A 161 -1.85 23.19 11.69
N LYS A 162 -1.02 24.06 11.10
CA LYS A 162 -1.03 25.50 11.38
C LYS A 162 -2.38 26.13 11.03
N ALA A 163 -2.92 25.85 9.85
CA ALA A 163 -4.22 26.37 9.44
C ALA A 163 -5.35 25.92 10.37
N GLN A 164 -5.38 24.63 10.75
CA GLN A 164 -6.42 24.09 11.60
C GLN A 164 -6.33 24.61 13.04
N GLN A 165 -5.14 24.58 13.64
CA GLN A 165 -4.95 24.93 15.05
C GLN A 165 -4.92 26.44 15.31
N GLN A 166 -4.36 27.24 14.39
CA GLN A 166 -4.18 28.68 14.63
C GLN A 166 -5.29 29.54 14.04
N GLN A 167 -5.95 29.09 12.96
CA GLN A 167 -6.95 29.92 12.26
C GLN A 167 -8.36 29.36 12.44
N LEU A 168 -8.61 28.13 12.00
CA LEU A 168 -9.97 27.58 11.94
C LEU A 168 -10.51 27.22 13.32
N GLY A 169 -9.74 26.51 14.14
CA GLY A 169 -10.14 26.09 15.48
C GLY A 169 -10.63 27.24 16.37
N PRO A 170 -9.82 28.31 16.57
CA PRO A 170 -10.23 29.46 17.37
C PRO A 170 -11.46 30.20 16.82
N GLN A 171 -11.62 30.24 15.49
CA GLN A 171 -12.81 30.83 14.85
C GLN A 171 -14.06 30.00 15.16
N ILE A 172 -13.97 28.67 15.10
CA ILE A 172 -15.07 27.76 15.45
C ILE A 172 -15.44 27.91 16.92
N GLU A 173 -14.47 28.00 17.83
CA GLU A 173 -14.73 28.24 19.25
C GLU A 173 -15.43 29.58 19.48
N THR A 174 -14.96 30.65 18.82
CA THR A 174 -15.57 31.98 18.91
C THR A 174 -17.03 31.93 18.45
N LEU A 175 -17.28 31.38 17.26
CA LEU A 175 -18.63 31.22 16.71
C LEU A 175 -19.53 30.37 17.62
N SER A 176 -19.00 29.29 18.20
CA SER A 176 -19.72 28.44 19.16
C SER A 176 -20.15 29.22 20.41
N THR A 177 -19.24 30.01 20.98
CA THR A 177 -19.57 30.83 22.16
C THR A 177 -20.60 31.92 21.84
N GLU A 178 -20.51 32.56 20.68
CA GLU A 178 -21.49 33.55 20.22
C GLU A 178 -22.87 32.92 20.01
N TYR A 179 -22.91 31.75 19.40
CA TYR A 179 -24.13 30.97 19.22
C TYR A 179 -24.78 30.60 20.56
N GLN A 180 -24.02 30.09 21.53
CA GLN A 180 -24.53 29.79 22.87
C GLN A 180 -25.07 31.04 23.58
N ARG A 181 -24.37 32.18 23.48
CA ARG A 181 -24.82 33.46 24.06
C ARG A 181 -26.12 33.97 23.45
N THR A 182 -26.28 33.83 22.13
CA THR A 182 -27.51 34.27 21.44
C THR A 182 -28.68 33.34 21.78
N LEU A 183 -28.46 32.03 21.84
CA LEU A 183 -29.45 31.07 22.33
C LEU A 183 -29.88 31.37 23.76
N TYR A 184 -28.93 31.62 24.65
CA TYR A 184 -29.21 31.96 26.04
C TYR A 184 -30.06 33.22 26.14
N ARG A 185 -29.67 34.31 25.45
CA ARG A 185 -30.46 35.55 25.38
C ARG A 185 -31.88 35.30 24.85
N ARG A 186 -32.02 34.55 23.76
CA ARG A 186 -33.34 34.19 23.21
C ARG A 186 -34.21 33.45 24.22
N ASN A 187 -33.65 32.47 24.92
CA ASN A 187 -34.39 31.69 25.91
C ASN A 187 -34.78 32.54 27.13
N GLN A 188 -33.89 33.43 27.60
CA GLN A 188 -34.23 34.40 28.64
C GLN A 188 -35.40 35.30 28.24
N PHE A 189 -35.40 35.85 27.01
CA PHE A 189 -36.52 36.66 26.51
C PHE A 189 -37.83 35.88 26.46
N LYS A 190 -37.80 34.61 26.06
CA LYS A 190 -39.01 33.77 26.08
C LYS A 190 -39.55 33.57 27.49
N HIS A 191 -38.68 33.36 28.48
CA HIS A 191 -39.10 33.21 29.87
C HIS A 191 -39.65 34.51 30.47
N SER A 192 -39.04 35.67 30.17
CA SER A 192 -39.54 36.95 30.68
C SER A 192 -40.89 37.36 30.08
N ILE A 193 -41.14 37.06 28.81
CA ILE A 193 -42.45 37.28 28.16
C ILE A 193 -43.49 36.29 28.71
N GLY A 194 -43.17 35.00 28.78
CA GLY A 194 -44.09 33.98 29.31
C GLY A 194 -44.48 34.18 30.77
N SER A 195 -43.57 34.71 31.61
CA SER A 195 -43.90 35.07 33.00
C SER A 195 -44.75 36.33 33.12
N ARG A 196 -44.79 37.19 32.09
CA ARG A 196 -45.60 38.42 32.08
C ARG A 196 -47.05 38.10 31.72
N ASP A 197 -47.26 37.20 30.75
CA ASP A 197 -48.60 36.74 30.33
C ASP A 197 -49.26 35.82 31.39
N GLY A 198 -48.48 35.14 32.23
CA GLY A 198 -48.99 34.29 33.31
C GLY A 198 -49.48 35.06 34.56
N ASN A 199 -49.07 36.33 34.73
CA ASN A 199 -49.40 37.12 35.91
C ASN A 199 -50.64 38.02 35.72
N GLU A 200 -51.14 38.16 34.49
CA GLU A 200 -52.39 38.89 34.18
C GLU A 200 -53.65 37.99 34.28
N MET A 201 -53.51 36.68 34.48
CA MET A 201 -54.64 35.73 34.61
C MET A 201 -55.06 35.45 36.08
N HIS A 202 -54.45 36.11 37.07
CA HIS A 202 -54.75 35.93 38.50
C HIS A 202 -55.08 37.22 39.26
N SER A 203 -55.52 38.27 38.57
CA SER A 203 -56.20 39.44 39.17
C SER A 203 -57.58 39.59 38.56
#